data_AF-A0A7V3L5H2-F1
#
_entry.id   AF-A0A7V3L5H2-F1
#
_cell.length_a   1.000
_cell.length_b   1.000
_cell.length_c   1.000
_cell.angle_alpha   90.00
_cell.angle_beta   90.00
_cell.angle_gamma   90.00
#
_symmetry.space_group_name_H-M   'P 1'
#
loop_
_entity.id
_entity.type
_entity.pdbx_description
1 polymer ?
#
loop_
_entity_poly.entity_id
_entity_poly.type
_entity_poly.pdbx_seq_one_letter_code
_entity_poly.pdbx_strand_id
1 'polypeptide(L)'
;MVRVRRYVICLVIVSFALAGQVVIAQCDPHWAQGLFSTQGLGGTTYAYVNSLCTYNGELYVGGTFVAAGDINVSYIARWNGSYWQPVGSGVGGYVSAMCVYNGELYVGGHFTSAGGIEANFIARWNGSEWRSVGNGTNGPVLALCVYNGELYAGGVFTVAGDQPALHIARWNGSSWSAVGSGLDGGAFPYVFALCAYNGELYAGGGFQNAGSTPVGYIAKWDGDSWQSVAGGANNFVHTLCVFDGELYAGGDFTFVGGIAATRIARWNGTTWQSLGSGMNQSVRVLREYGGELYAGGAFTNAGGIPAGRIAKWNGNTWQALGAGIGGEYPVVYALCDYNDGLGAGKALYVAGYFSSAGGYDSLCIARWGCETPVTTIPQAKLSLDSRLVNLAGVTATASFGSVFYVSEVLHQKQVSGIRVLLPDHNVPPGHHAYITGRVRTNSNGERYIEAWSAEVGDSSVAKSVYLTAKNLGGGSFGFAGQGGQEGVLNGVGLNNIGLLVRLCGEFTYIDGETFLINDGSTSLKCVTAPGTDIDPMWQYVAATGVVSCERNAQGICPVLIVTSVEDISSLRQQ
;
A
#
# COMPACT_ATOMS: atom_id res chain seq x y z
N MET A 1 55.66 -64.49 2.47
CA MET A 1 55.32 -63.50 1.43
C MET A 1 53.88 -63.04 1.62
N VAL A 2 53.69 -61.74 1.52
CA VAL A 2 52.59 -60.90 2.02
C VAL A 2 51.18 -61.32 1.54
N ARG A 3 50.22 -61.45 2.48
CA ARG A 3 48.78 -61.46 2.19
C ARG A 3 48.29 -60.01 2.06
N VAL A 4 47.92 -59.60 0.85
CA VAL A 4 47.36 -58.27 0.57
C VAL A 4 45.89 -58.24 1.00
N ARG A 5 45.58 -57.50 2.07
CA ARG A 5 44.20 -57.13 2.43
C ARG A 5 43.76 -55.96 1.54
N ARG A 6 42.73 -56.19 0.71
CA ARG A 6 42.05 -55.12 -0.03
C ARG A 6 41.10 -54.40 0.92
N TYR A 7 41.35 -53.11 1.16
CA TYR A 7 40.40 -52.21 1.81
C TYR A 7 39.41 -51.70 0.76
N VAL A 8 38.13 -52.01 0.95
CA VAL A 8 37.03 -51.40 0.20
C VAL A 8 36.73 -50.07 0.87
N ILE A 9 37.05 -48.96 0.20
CA ILE A 9 36.62 -47.63 0.60
C ILE A 9 35.19 -47.44 0.09
N CYS A 10 34.20 -47.54 0.97
CA CYS A 10 32.83 -47.14 0.68
C CYS A 10 32.79 -45.62 0.56
N LEU A 11 32.72 -45.12 -0.67
CA LEU A 11 32.43 -43.71 -0.98
C LEU A 11 30.93 -43.50 -0.76
N VAL A 12 30.55 -43.00 0.42
CA VAL A 12 29.18 -42.55 0.69
C VAL A 12 28.99 -41.22 -0.06
N ILE A 13 28.32 -41.28 -1.21
CA ILE A 13 27.83 -40.09 -1.90
C ILE A 13 26.63 -39.59 -1.10
N VAL A 14 26.87 -38.62 -0.21
CA VAL A 14 25.80 -37.84 0.40
C VAL A 14 25.31 -36.87 -0.67
N SER A 15 24.24 -37.24 -1.35
CA SER A 15 23.48 -36.33 -2.21
C SER A 15 22.83 -35.27 -1.34
N PHE A 16 23.49 -34.11 -1.20
CA PHE A 16 22.82 -32.91 -0.73
C PHE A 16 21.78 -32.51 -1.78
N ALA A 17 20.52 -32.81 -1.51
CA ALA A 17 19.42 -32.11 -2.13
C ALA A 17 19.51 -30.65 -1.66
N LEU A 18 20.20 -29.81 -2.44
CA LEU A 18 19.99 -28.38 -2.41
C LEU A 18 18.54 -28.17 -2.80
N ALA A 19 17.66 -28.09 -1.81
CA ALA A 19 16.42 -27.35 -1.97
C ALA A 19 16.88 -25.95 -2.35
N GLY A 20 16.83 -25.65 -3.64
CA GLY A 20 16.99 -24.29 -4.12
C GLY A 20 15.90 -23.48 -3.43
N GLN A 21 16.27 -22.79 -2.36
CA GLN A 21 15.52 -21.61 -1.96
C GLN A 21 15.55 -20.73 -3.19
N VAL A 22 14.36 -20.50 -3.77
CA VAL A 22 14.17 -19.40 -4.69
C VAL A 22 14.53 -18.16 -3.88
N VAL A 23 15.78 -17.70 -4.02
CA VAL A 23 16.16 -16.35 -3.64
C VAL A 23 15.38 -15.47 -4.61
N ILE A 24 14.13 -15.16 -4.26
CA ILE A 24 13.45 -14.01 -4.84
C ILE A 24 14.39 -12.87 -4.46
N ALA A 25 15.06 -12.30 -5.45
CA ALA A 25 15.89 -11.12 -5.25
C ALA A 25 15.01 -10.09 -4.52
N GLN A 26 15.26 -9.92 -3.22
CA GLN A 26 14.63 -8.86 -2.44
C GLN A 26 15.22 -7.57 -3.02
N CYS A 27 14.37 -6.75 -3.64
CA CYS A 27 14.73 -5.37 -3.91
C CYS A 27 15.10 -4.67 -2.60
N ASP A 28 15.82 -3.56 -2.71
CA ASP A 28 15.92 -2.63 -1.60
C ASP A 28 14.55 -1.96 -1.39
N PRO A 29 13.98 -1.99 -0.17
CA PRO A 29 12.74 -1.30 0.13
C PRO A 29 12.83 0.19 -0.19
N HIS A 30 11.75 0.73 -0.75
CA HIS A 30 11.64 2.16 -1.09
C HIS A 30 10.24 2.68 -0.80
N TRP A 31 10.09 4.00 -0.83
CA TRP A 31 8.77 4.64 -0.75
C TRP A 31 8.00 4.36 -2.03
N ALA A 32 6.77 3.86 -1.90
CA ALA A 32 5.87 3.70 -3.03
C ALA A 32 5.56 5.09 -3.62
N GLN A 33 5.90 5.28 -4.88
CA GLN A 33 5.71 6.54 -5.57
C GLN A 33 4.25 6.68 -6.01
N GLY A 34 3.62 7.81 -5.71
CA GLY A 34 2.27 8.15 -6.22
C GLY A 34 1.10 7.30 -5.68
N LEU A 35 1.35 6.19 -4.98
CA LEU A 35 0.27 5.30 -4.51
C LEU A 35 -0.79 6.05 -3.70
N PHE A 36 -0.37 6.93 -2.78
CA PHE A 36 -1.24 7.69 -1.89
C PHE A 36 -1.32 9.19 -2.22
N SER A 37 -0.96 9.57 -3.45
CA SER A 37 -1.23 10.93 -3.94
C SER A 37 -2.72 11.12 -4.19
N THR A 38 -3.37 10.14 -4.83
CA THR A 38 -4.82 10.12 -5.08
C THR A 38 -5.59 9.22 -4.11
N GLN A 39 -4.94 8.21 -3.52
CA GLN A 39 -5.55 7.31 -2.53
C GLN A 39 -5.26 7.74 -1.08
N GLY A 40 -4.78 8.96 -0.85
CA GLY A 40 -4.48 9.44 0.50
C GLY A 40 -5.72 9.60 1.40
N LEU A 41 -5.49 9.93 2.67
CA LEU A 41 -6.55 10.09 3.68
C LEU A 41 -6.74 11.58 4.02
N GLY A 42 -7.98 12.06 3.98
CA GLY A 42 -8.26 13.50 4.05
C GLY A 42 -9.69 13.87 4.41
N GLY A 43 -10.20 14.94 3.80
CA GLY A 43 -11.57 15.43 4.00
C GLY A 43 -11.77 16.39 5.18
N THR A 44 -10.73 16.65 5.97
CA THR A 44 -10.72 17.70 7.01
C THR A 44 -9.46 18.57 6.88
N THR A 45 -9.49 19.79 7.42
CA THR A 45 -8.35 20.74 7.34
C THR A 45 -7.09 20.21 8.02
N TYR A 46 -7.24 19.33 9.01
CA TYR A 46 -6.14 18.70 9.75
C TYR A 46 -6.40 17.20 9.90
N ALA A 47 -6.59 16.52 8.76
CA ALA A 47 -6.71 15.07 8.74
C ALA A 47 -5.39 14.45 9.18
N TYR A 48 -5.43 13.49 10.09
CA TYR A 48 -4.28 12.65 10.45
C TYR A 48 -4.73 11.27 10.88
N VAL A 49 -3.82 10.31 10.74
CA VAL A 49 -4.01 8.93 11.17
C VAL A 49 -3.32 8.73 12.51
N ASN A 50 -4.03 8.17 13.49
CA ASN A 50 -3.45 7.81 14.80
C ASN A 50 -3.13 6.32 14.92
N SER A 51 -3.83 5.47 14.18
CA SER A 51 -3.72 4.03 14.38
C SER A 51 -3.85 3.27 13.07
N LEU A 52 -3.06 2.19 12.97
CA LEU A 52 -3.04 1.23 11.89
C LEU A 52 -3.11 -0.18 12.50
N CYS A 53 -3.95 -1.05 11.95
CA CYS A 53 -4.09 -2.42 12.42
C CYS A 53 -4.43 -3.35 11.26
N THR A 54 -3.87 -4.55 11.22
CA THR A 54 -4.28 -5.57 10.25
C THR A 54 -5.35 -6.47 10.86
N TYR A 55 -6.45 -6.65 10.14
CA TYR A 55 -7.57 -7.49 10.55
C TYR A 55 -8.19 -8.16 9.34
N ASN A 56 -8.45 -9.47 9.40
CA ASN A 56 -9.01 -10.27 8.31
C ASN A 56 -8.32 -10.09 6.94
N GLY A 57 -7.00 -9.92 6.94
CA GLY A 57 -6.22 -9.78 5.71
C GLY A 57 -6.30 -8.41 5.05
N GLU A 58 -6.85 -7.40 5.73
CA GLU A 58 -6.92 -6.01 5.27
C GLU A 58 -6.22 -5.08 6.26
N LEU A 59 -5.81 -3.90 5.80
CA LEU A 59 -5.26 -2.84 6.63
C LEU A 59 -6.38 -1.89 7.06
N TYR A 60 -6.64 -1.82 8.36
CA TYR A 60 -7.55 -0.86 8.96
C TYR A 60 -6.79 0.39 9.41
N VAL A 61 -7.39 1.55 9.16
CA VAL A 61 -6.80 2.85 9.43
C VAL A 61 -7.80 3.71 10.18
N GLY A 62 -7.37 4.31 11.28
CA GLY A 62 -8.21 5.13 12.14
C GLY A 62 -7.56 6.48 12.48
N GLY A 63 -8.36 7.54 12.48
CA GLY A 63 -7.86 8.91 12.70
C GLY A 63 -8.95 9.97 12.69
N THR A 64 -8.62 11.18 12.24
CA THR A 64 -9.54 12.34 12.16
C THR A 64 -10.10 12.60 10.75
N PHE A 65 -9.76 11.74 9.79
CA PHE A 65 -10.14 11.88 8.38
C PHE A 65 -11.60 11.46 8.13
N VAL A 66 -12.19 12.02 7.08
CA VAL A 66 -13.56 11.70 6.61
C VAL A 66 -13.61 11.32 5.13
N ALA A 67 -12.46 11.27 4.48
CA ALA A 67 -12.30 10.77 3.12
C ALA A 67 -11.09 9.83 3.03
N ALA A 68 -11.20 8.79 2.21
CA ALA A 68 -10.13 7.85 1.91
C ALA A 68 -10.11 7.58 0.41
N GLY A 69 -9.13 8.14 -0.31
CA GLY A 69 -9.24 8.33 -1.75
C GLY A 69 -10.54 9.07 -2.10
N ASP A 70 -11.32 8.51 -3.02
CA ASP A 70 -12.57 9.11 -3.51
C ASP A 70 -13.81 8.75 -2.70
N ILE A 71 -13.68 7.97 -1.62
CA ILE A 71 -14.83 7.55 -0.81
C ILE A 71 -14.94 8.35 0.49
N ASN A 72 -16.19 8.66 0.86
CA ASN A 72 -16.49 9.19 2.18
C ASN A 72 -16.47 8.06 3.23
N VAL A 73 -15.85 8.34 4.36
CA VAL A 73 -15.72 7.43 5.50
C VAL A 73 -15.92 8.21 6.80
N SER A 74 -16.18 7.52 7.90
CA SER A 74 -16.34 8.17 9.20
C SER A 74 -15.25 7.71 10.16
N TYR A 75 -14.10 8.43 10.11
CA TYR A 75 -12.93 8.29 10.98
C TYR A 75 -12.19 6.95 10.98
N ILE A 76 -12.69 5.97 10.23
CA ILE A 76 -12.09 4.66 10.03
C ILE A 76 -12.36 4.16 8.61
N ALA A 77 -11.33 3.58 7.99
CA ALA A 77 -11.40 2.96 6.67
C ALA A 77 -10.58 1.66 6.64
N ARG A 78 -10.84 0.79 5.67
CA ARG A 78 -10.02 -0.40 5.42
C ARG A 78 -9.49 -0.44 3.99
N TRP A 79 -8.27 -0.92 3.85
CA TRP A 79 -7.52 -1.04 2.60
C TRP A 79 -7.24 -2.50 2.31
N ASN A 80 -7.70 -2.98 1.16
CA ASN A 80 -7.52 -4.37 0.73
C ASN A 80 -6.26 -4.58 -0.12
N GLY A 81 -5.34 -3.62 -0.13
CA GLY A 81 -4.18 -3.60 -1.03
C GLY A 81 -4.41 -2.81 -2.32
N SER A 82 -5.66 -2.54 -2.67
CA SER A 82 -6.07 -2.08 -4.00
C SER A 82 -6.93 -0.82 -3.98
N TYR A 83 -7.91 -0.75 -3.08
CA TYR A 83 -8.82 0.38 -2.93
C TYR A 83 -9.33 0.46 -1.49
N TRP A 84 -9.79 1.64 -1.10
CA TRP A 84 -10.41 1.88 0.19
C TRP A 84 -11.84 1.36 0.24
N GLN A 85 -12.25 0.91 1.41
CA GLN A 85 -13.62 0.56 1.74
C GLN A 85 -14.02 1.16 3.09
N PRO A 86 -15.30 1.52 3.28
CA PRO A 86 -15.81 1.92 4.58
C PRO A 86 -15.88 0.71 5.53
N VAL A 87 -15.84 0.98 6.84
CA VAL A 87 -16.02 -0.03 7.89
C VAL A 87 -17.43 0.13 8.49
N GLY A 88 -18.41 -0.52 7.86
CA GLY A 88 -19.83 -0.25 8.14
C GLY A 88 -20.12 1.25 7.96
N SER A 89 -20.88 1.85 8.88
CA SER A 89 -21.10 3.31 8.91
C SER A 89 -19.96 4.11 9.58
N GLY A 90 -18.87 3.45 10.00
CA GLY A 90 -17.79 4.04 10.77
C GLY A 90 -18.16 4.35 12.22
N VAL A 91 -17.43 5.29 12.82
CA VAL A 91 -17.59 5.72 14.22
C VAL A 91 -17.92 7.21 14.32
N GLY A 92 -18.53 7.66 15.42
CA GLY A 92 -19.01 9.05 15.57
C GLY A 92 -17.93 10.09 15.92
N GLY A 93 -16.64 9.73 15.87
CA GLY A 93 -15.53 10.59 16.27
C GLY A 93 -14.18 9.92 16.02
N TYR A 94 -13.08 10.60 16.33
CA TYR A 94 -11.76 10.14 15.88
C TYR A 94 -11.28 8.89 16.63
N VAL A 95 -10.59 8.03 15.89
CA VAL A 95 -9.97 6.80 16.41
C VAL A 95 -8.55 7.11 16.90
N SER A 96 -8.18 6.55 18.04
CA SER A 96 -6.85 6.71 18.66
C SER A 96 -6.09 5.39 18.77
N ALA A 97 -6.79 4.26 18.98
CA ALA A 97 -6.16 2.95 19.14
C ALA A 97 -6.99 1.86 18.45
N MET A 98 -6.29 0.84 17.94
CA MET A 98 -6.90 -0.36 17.38
C MET A 98 -6.10 -1.59 17.80
N CYS A 99 -6.81 -2.68 18.11
CA CYS A 99 -6.21 -3.96 18.46
C CYS A 99 -7.16 -5.10 18.09
N VAL A 100 -6.64 -6.23 17.65
CA VAL A 100 -7.44 -7.44 17.42
C VAL A 100 -7.45 -8.27 18.69
N TYR A 101 -8.64 -8.64 19.15
CA TYR A 101 -8.84 -9.48 20.32
C TYR A 101 -10.00 -10.44 20.08
N ASN A 102 -9.81 -11.73 20.38
CA ASN A 102 -10.80 -12.79 20.17
C ASN A 102 -11.43 -12.80 18.76
N GLY A 103 -10.62 -12.53 17.73
CA GLY A 103 -11.06 -12.55 16.34
C GLY A 103 -11.94 -11.36 15.92
N GLU A 104 -12.02 -10.30 16.73
CA GLU A 104 -12.72 -9.06 16.40
C GLU A 104 -11.75 -7.87 16.48
N LEU A 105 -12.00 -6.82 15.70
CA LEU A 105 -11.25 -5.57 15.75
C LEU A 105 -11.83 -4.66 16.84
N TYR A 106 -11.08 -4.36 17.88
CA TYR A 106 -11.43 -3.38 18.90
C TYR A 106 -10.84 -2.02 18.53
N VAL A 107 -11.66 -0.98 18.68
CA VAL A 107 -11.35 0.39 18.29
C VAL A 107 -11.64 1.29 19.48
N GLY A 108 -10.63 2.04 19.93
CA GLY A 108 -10.72 3.03 20.99
C GLY A 108 -10.45 4.43 20.46
N GLY A 109 -11.09 5.44 21.04
CA GLY A 109 -10.90 6.82 20.61
C GLY A 109 -11.87 7.80 21.26
N HIS A 110 -12.05 8.96 20.63
CA HIS A 110 -12.90 10.04 21.11
C HIS A 110 -14.25 10.05 20.37
N PHE A 111 -15.02 8.98 20.56
CA PHE A 111 -16.35 8.81 20.00
C PHE A 111 -17.30 8.22 21.05
N THR A 112 -18.60 8.42 20.86
CA THR A 112 -19.66 7.84 21.72
C THR A 112 -20.66 7.00 20.91
N SER A 113 -20.40 6.80 19.62
CA SER A 113 -21.20 5.95 18.76
C SER A 113 -20.36 5.22 17.72
N ALA A 114 -20.82 4.03 17.31
CA ALA A 114 -20.23 3.22 16.26
C ALA A 114 -21.34 2.51 15.48
N GLY A 115 -21.39 2.62 14.15
CA GLY A 115 -22.44 1.97 13.37
C GLY A 115 -23.88 2.37 13.74
N GLY A 116 -24.09 3.55 14.36
CA GLY A 116 -25.39 4.01 14.83
C GLY A 116 -25.81 3.51 16.22
N ILE A 117 -25.02 2.66 16.87
CA ILE A 117 -25.24 2.25 18.26
C ILE A 117 -24.41 3.11 19.23
N GLU A 118 -24.84 3.18 20.49
CA GLU A 118 -24.05 3.79 21.57
C GLU A 118 -22.81 2.93 21.84
N ALA A 119 -21.64 3.59 21.84
CA ALA A 119 -20.35 2.95 22.11
C ALA A 119 -19.42 3.99 22.74
N ASN A 120 -19.35 4.00 24.07
CA ASN A 120 -18.63 5.02 24.84
C ASN A 120 -17.12 4.77 24.79
N PHE A 121 -16.45 5.49 23.88
CA PHE A 121 -14.99 5.57 23.66
C PHE A 121 -14.29 4.27 23.27
N ILE A 122 -15.03 3.17 23.16
CA ILE A 122 -14.55 1.89 22.66
C ILE A 122 -15.70 1.10 22.01
N ALA A 123 -15.40 0.50 20.85
CA ALA A 123 -16.31 -0.37 20.10
C ALA A 123 -15.55 -1.58 19.56
N ARG A 124 -16.26 -2.62 19.14
CA ARG A 124 -15.68 -3.75 18.43
C ARG A 124 -16.41 -4.06 17.13
N TRP A 125 -15.66 -4.51 16.13
CA TRP A 125 -16.10 -4.83 14.78
C TRP A 125 -15.80 -6.30 14.48
N ASN A 126 -16.84 -7.05 14.13
CA ASN A 126 -16.73 -8.49 13.86
C ASN A 126 -16.44 -8.82 12.39
N GLY A 127 -16.29 -7.81 11.51
CA GLY A 127 -16.18 -7.98 10.06
C GLY A 127 -17.42 -7.52 9.29
N SER A 128 -18.57 -7.40 9.95
CA SER A 128 -19.84 -6.96 9.33
C SER A 128 -20.64 -5.96 10.16
N GLU A 129 -20.52 -5.98 11.49
CA GLU A 129 -21.32 -5.17 12.40
C GLU A 129 -20.49 -4.61 13.56
N TRP A 130 -20.85 -3.39 13.97
CA TRP A 130 -20.33 -2.75 15.18
C TRP A 130 -21.09 -3.25 16.41
N ARG A 131 -20.36 -3.47 17.51
CA ARG A 131 -20.90 -3.85 18.82
C ARG A 131 -20.25 -3.01 19.92
N SER A 132 -21.00 -2.75 20.99
CA SER A 132 -20.46 -2.13 22.20
C SER A 132 -19.54 -3.11 22.94
N VAL A 133 -18.69 -2.57 23.81
CA VAL A 133 -17.81 -3.32 24.71
C VAL A 133 -18.23 -3.06 26.15
N GLY A 134 -19.23 -3.81 26.61
CA GLY A 134 -19.95 -3.48 27.85
C GLY A 134 -20.53 -2.07 27.79
N ASN A 135 -20.44 -1.31 28.89
CA ASN A 135 -20.83 0.10 28.95
C ASN A 135 -19.72 1.06 28.50
N GLY A 136 -18.59 0.54 28.01
CA GLY A 136 -17.43 1.33 27.61
C GLY A 136 -16.72 1.98 28.79
N THR A 137 -16.14 3.16 28.53
CA THR A 137 -15.42 3.98 29.51
C THR A 137 -16.06 5.37 29.63
N ASN A 138 -15.68 6.15 30.65
CA ASN A 138 -16.13 7.56 30.78
C ASN A 138 -15.22 8.59 30.10
N GLY A 139 -14.22 8.13 29.35
CA GLY A 139 -13.30 8.99 28.61
C GLY A 139 -12.51 8.22 27.54
N PRO A 140 -11.79 8.93 26.65
CA PRO A 140 -11.11 8.34 25.51
C PRO A 140 -10.15 7.21 25.87
N VAL A 141 -10.21 6.13 25.09
CA VAL A 141 -9.22 5.05 25.08
C VAL A 141 -8.13 5.41 24.07
N LEU A 142 -6.87 5.48 24.54
CA LEU A 142 -5.71 5.91 23.76
C LEU A 142 -4.75 4.75 23.43
N ALA A 143 -4.81 3.65 24.17
CA ALA A 143 -3.99 2.47 23.97
C ALA A 143 -4.81 1.19 24.17
N LEU A 144 -4.55 0.18 23.34
CA LEU A 144 -5.13 -1.15 23.43
C LEU A 144 -4.02 -2.20 23.29
N CYS A 145 -4.01 -3.20 24.15
CA CYS A 145 -3.05 -4.30 24.12
C CYS A 145 -3.70 -5.59 24.63
N VAL A 146 -3.38 -6.74 24.03
CA VAL A 146 -3.78 -8.04 24.57
C VAL A 146 -2.67 -8.57 25.46
N TYR A 147 -3.03 -8.95 26.69
CA TYR A 147 -2.10 -9.52 27.67
C TYR A 147 -2.82 -10.59 28.47
N ASN A 148 -2.18 -11.75 28.65
CA ASN A 148 -2.74 -12.92 29.37
C ASN A 148 -4.17 -13.30 28.96
N GLY A 149 -4.49 -13.19 27.67
CA GLY A 149 -5.80 -13.57 27.13
C GLY A 149 -6.92 -12.57 27.42
N GLU A 150 -6.61 -11.38 27.93
CA GLU A 150 -7.57 -10.29 28.14
C GLU A 150 -7.16 -9.05 27.33
N LEU A 151 -8.12 -8.20 27.00
CA LEU A 151 -7.87 -6.90 26.37
C LEU A 151 -7.66 -5.83 27.43
N TYR A 152 -6.52 -5.16 27.41
CA TYR A 152 -6.22 -4.02 28.26
C TYR A 152 -6.43 -2.73 27.49
N ALA A 153 -7.13 -1.79 28.11
CA ALA A 153 -7.37 -0.45 27.60
C ALA A 153 -6.69 0.57 28.52
N GLY A 154 -5.92 1.47 27.94
CA GLY A 154 -5.31 2.61 28.61
C GLY A 154 -5.80 3.92 28.00
N GLY A 155 -5.94 4.98 28.79
CA GLY A 155 -6.35 6.27 28.25
C GLY A 155 -6.61 7.35 29.30
N VAL A 156 -7.60 8.20 29.00
CA VAL A 156 -7.97 9.39 29.80
C VAL A 156 -9.03 9.06 30.86
N PHE A 157 -9.72 7.94 30.71
CA PHE A 157 -10.85 7.57 31.56
C PHE A 157 -10.48 7.28 33.02
N THR A 158 -11.47 7.38 33.90
CA THR A 158 -11.39 7.04 35.32
C THR A 158 -12.42 5.97 35.74
N VAL A 159 -13.32 5.60 34.82
CA VAL A 159 -14.37 4.58 35.01
C VAL A 159 -14.43 3.70 33.76
N ALA A 160 -14.55 2.38 33.96
CA ALA A 160 -14.77 1.39 32.91
C ALA A 160 -15.84 0.39 33.36
N GLY A 161 -16.87 0.15 32.54
CA GLY A 161 -17.99 -0.73 32.89
C GLY A 161 -18.66 -0.37 34.22
N ASP A 162 -18.86 0.93 34.46
CA ASP A 162 -19.43 1.51 35.69
C ASP A 162 -18.62 1.31 36.99
N GLN A 163 -17.38 0.81 36.88
CA GLN A 163 -16.48 0.64 38.01
C GLN A 163 -15.29 1.61 37.93
N PRO A 164 -14.80 2.14 39.07
CA PRO A 164 -13.57 2.94 39.08
C PRO A 164 -12.39 2.16 38.48
N ALA A 165 -11.75 2.77 37.49
CA ALA A 165 -10.57 2.23 36.81
C ALA A 165 -9.71 3.41 36.35
N LEU A 166 -8.73 3.80 37.16
CA LEU A 166 -7.91 4.99 36.92
C LEU A 166 -6.94 4.75 35.76
N HIS A 167 -7.29 5.31 34.59
CA HIS A 167 -6.50 5.39 33.37
C HIS A 167 -6.11 4.06 32.71
N ILE A 168 -6.44 2.92 33.34
CA ILE A 168 -6.26 1.58 32.79
C ILE A 168 -7.33 0.59 33.30
N ALA A 169 -7.85 -0.24 32.40
CA ALA A 169 -8.81 -1.30 32.69
C ALA A 169 -8.55 -2.53 31.81
N ARG A 170 -9.04 -3.70 32.23
CA ARG A 170 -9.00 -4.94 31.43
C ARG A 170 -10.40 -5.47 31.15
N TRP A 171 -10.55 -6.12 29.99
CA TRP A 171 -11.77 -6.69 29.47
C TRP A 171 -11.55 -8.18 29.16
N ASN A 172 -12.32 -9.03 29.83
CA ASN A 172 -12.22 -10.49 29.69
C ASN A 172 -13.06 -11.07 28.54
N GLY A 173 -13.69 -10.21 27.72
CA GLY A 173 -14.68 -10.64 26.71
C GLY A 173 -16.14 -10.39 27.12
N SER A 174 -16.41 -10.14 28.40
CA SER A 174 -17.77 -9.96 28.94
C SER A 174 -17.92 -8.83 29.96
N SER A 175 -16.87 -8.53 30.75
CA SER A 175 -16.90 -7.51 31.79
C SER A 175 -15.59 -6.75 31.89
N TRP A 176 -15.67 -5.47 32.25
CA TRP A 176 -14.51 -4.64 32.60
C TRP A 176 -14.08 -4.92 34.05
N SER A 177 -12.78 -4.75 34.32
CA SER A 177 -12.21 -4.80 35.66
C SER A 177 -11.05 -3.81 35.77
N ALA A 178 -10.86 -3.23 36.95
CA ALA A 178 -9.70 -2.40 37.25
C ALA A 178 -8.40 -3.24 37.23
N VAL A 179 -7.27 -2.58 36.94
CA VAL A 179 -5.93 -3.19 36.99
C VAL A 179 -5.19 -2.65 38.20
N GLY A 180 -5.25 -3.39 39.30
CA GLY A 180 -4.76 -2.92 40.61
C GLY A 180 -5.46 -1.62 41.02
N SER A 181 -4.68 -0.67 41.54
CA SER A 181 -5.15 0.69 41.87
C SER A 181 -5.21 1.65 40.67
N GLY A 182 -4.83 1.19 39.47
CA GLY A 182 -4.65 2.05 38.29
C GLY A 182 -3.38 2.90 38.34
N LEU A 183 -3.31 3.84 37.41
CA LEU A 183 -2.15 4.72 37.15
C LEU A 183 -2.61 6.17 37.30
N ASP A 184 -1.87 7.04 37.99
CA ASP A 184 -2.27 8.43 38.28
C ASP A 184 -1.03 9.35 38.49
N GLY A 185 -1.22 10.59 38.91
CA GLY A 185 -0.17 11.55 39.25
C GLY A 185 0.32 12.35 38.03
N GLY A 186 0.66 13.62 38.26
CA GLY A 186 0.97 14.58 37.20
C GLY A 186 -0.27 15.31 36.69
N ALA A 187 -0.06 16.31 35.82
CA ALA A 187 -1.17 17.11 35.28
C ALA A 187 -2.01 16.36 34.23
N PHE A 188 -1.42 15.38 33.55
CA PHE A 188 -2.04 14.61 32.48
C PHE A 188 -1.70 13.12 32.63
N PRO A 189 -2.27 12.40 33.61
CA PRO A 189 -1.90 11.03 33.98
C PRO A 189 -2.34 9.95 32.97
N TYR A 190 -2.42 10.29 31.70
CA TYR A 190 -3.00 9.44 30.67
C TYR A 190 -2.03 8.31 30.30
N VAL A 191 -2.60 7.14 29.98
CA VAL A 191 -1.84 6.01 29.45
C VAL A 191 -1.83 6.09 27.93
N PHE A 192 -0.64 6.30 27.34
CA PHE A 192 -0.46 6.46 25.89
C PHE A 192 -0.02 5.16 25.21
N ALA A 193 0.64 4.25 25.94
CA ALA A 193 1.17 3.02 25.39
C ALA A 193 0.98 1.84 26.35
N LEU A 194 0.68 0.68 25.78
CA LEU A 194 0.63 -0.60 26.47
C LEU A 194 1.40 -1.63 25.65
N CYS A 195 2.22 -2.47 26.30
CA CYS A 195 3.00 -3.49 25.63
C CYS A 195 3.23 -4.69 26.56
N ALA A 196 2.96 -5.90 26.08
CA ALA A 196 3.32 -7.12 26.80
C ALA A 196 4.79 -7.49 26.51
N TYR A 197 5.57 -7.71 27.56
CA TYR A 197 6.99 -8.07 27.46
C TYR A 197 7.40 -8.97 28.63
N ASN A 198 8.07 -10.09 28.35
CA ASN A 198 8.56 -11.05 29.35
C ASN A 198 7.51 -11.50 30.38
N GLY A 199 6.26 -11.68 29.95
CA GLY A 199 5.18 -12.13 30.82
C GLY A 199 4.68 -11.06 31.79
N GLU A 200 5.00 -9.79 31.54
CA GLU A 200 4.49 -8.63 32.27
C GLU A 200 3.83 -7.65 31.29
N LEU A 201 2.91 -6.81 31.79
CA LEU A 201 2.33 -5.72 31.02
C LEU A 201 3.04 -4.41 31.38
N TYR A 202 3.59 -3.74 30.38
CA TYR A 202 4.19 -2.42 30.53
C TYR A 202 3.22 -1.34 30.08
N ALA A 203 3.13 -0.27 30.87
CA ALA A 203 2.38 0.93 30.55
C ALA A 203 3.33 2.12 30.45
N GLY A 204 3.18 2.93 29.40
CA GLY A 204 3.88 4.20 29.20
C GLY A 204 2.87 5.33 29.06
N GLY A 205 3.15 6.49 29.65
CA GLY A 205 2.18 7.57 29.64
C GLY A 205 2.66 8.89 30.23
N GLY A 206 1.69 9.70 30.66
CA GLY A 206 1.89 10.95 31.40
C GLY A 206 1.74 10.81 32.92
N PHE A 207 1.46 9.61 33.42
CA PHE A 207 1.30 9.31 34.85
C PHE A 207 2.63 9.32 35.61
N GLN A 208 2.59 9.62 36.90
CA GLN A 208 3.78 9.64 37.76
C GLN A 208 3.75 8.58 38.86
N ASN A 209 2.57 8.04 39.14
CA ASN A 209 2.29 7.09 40.21
C ASN A 209 1.53 5.87 39.67
N ALA A 210 1.77 4.72 40.30
CA ALA A 210 0.93 3.54 40.20
C ALA A 210 0.45 3.19 41.61
N GLY A 211 -0.79 3.56 41.91
CA GLY A 211 -1.26 3.63 43.30
C GLY A 211 -0.43 4.62 44.13
N SER A 212 0.11 4.16 45.27
CA SER A 212 1.00 4.95 46.12
C SER A 212 2.47 4.92 45.69
N THR A 213 2.83 4.15 44.65
CA THR A 213 4.21 3.95 44.22
C THR A 213 4.58 4.95 43.13
N PRO A 214 5.61 5.80 43.31
CA PRO A 214 6.16 6.62 42.23
C PRO A 214 6.83 5.74 41.17
N VAL A 215 6.48 5.92 39.90
CA VAL A 215 6.95 5.07 38.79
C VAL A 215 7.61 5.85 37.66
N GLY A 216 7.35 7.16 37.52
CA GLY A 216 8.00 8.01 36.52
C GLY A 216 7.64 7.66 35.08
N TYR A 217 6.38 7.87 34.67
CA TYR A 217 5.90 7.76 33.28
C TYR A 217 5.96 6.37 32.62
N ILE A 218 6.55 5.37 33.28
CA ILE A 218 6.54 3.97 32.85
C ILE A 218 6.44 3.04 34.05
N ALA A 219 5.52 2.08 33.99
CA ALA A 219 5.29 1.08 35.02
C ALA A 219 5.10 -0.30 34.40
N LYS A 220 5.34 -1.35 35.18
CA LYS A 220 5.08 -2.74 34.78
C LYS A 220 4.13 -3.42 35.76
N TRP A 221 3.29 -4.31 35.24
CA TRP A 221 2.29 -5.09 35.96
C TRP A 221 2.62 -6.57 35.83
N ASP A 222 2.83 -7.23 36.95
CA ASP A 222 3.20 -8.65 37.04
C ASP A 222 1.99 -9.60 37.10
N GLY A 223 0.77 -9.07 37.17
CA GLY A 223 -0.46 -9.86 37.41
C GLY A 223 -1.16 -9.49 38.71
N ASP A 224 -0.42 -8.96 39.68
CA ASP A 224 -0.88 -8.66 41.04
C ASP A 224 -0.60 -7.20 41.46
N SER A 225 0.53 -6.64 41.04
CA SER A 225 0.99 -5.32 41.49
C SER A 225 1.69 -4.51 40.40
N TRP A 226 1.56 -3.19 40.49
CA TRP A 226 2.33 -2.26 39.66
C TRP A 226 3.70 -1.98 40.28
N GLN A 227 4.73 -1.94 39.44
CA GLN A 227 6.12 -1.71 39.84
C GLN A 227 6.78 -0.64 38.95
N SER A 228 7.72 0.11 39.52
CA SER A 228 8.58 1.02 38.76
C SER A 228 9.56 0.24 37.87
N VAL A 229 9.86 0.78 36.68
CA VAL A 229 10.86 0.21 35.77
C VAL A 229 12.19 0.93 35.95
N ALA A 230 12.97 0.47 36.93
CA ALA A 230 14.29 1.00 37.29
C ALA A 230 14.34 2.53 37.48
N GLY A 231 13.32 3.12 38.11
CA GLY A 231 13.25 4.56 38.38
C GLY A 231 12.51 5.39 37.31
N GLY A 232 12.11 4.76 36.20
CA GLY A 232 11.25 5.37 35.19
C GLY A 232 11.92 6.44 34.33
N ALA A 233 11.12 7.11 33.52
CA ALA A 233 11.52 8.24 32.68
C ALA A 233 11.28 9.58 33.40
N ASN A 234 11.81 10.67 32.84
CA ASN A 234 11.59 12.03 33.38
C ASN A 234 10.53 12.85 32.62
N ASN A 235 9.89 12.28 31.59
CA ASN A 235 8.82 12.91 30.82
C ASN A 235 8.00 11.82 30.10
N PHE A 236 6.99 12.22 29.33
CA PHE A 236 6.01 11.33 28.71
C PHE A 236 6.66 10.21 27.89
N VAL A 237 6.12 9.01 28.05
CA VAL A 237 6.42 7.85 27.21
C VAL A 237 5.23 7.63 26.28
N HIS A 238 5.42 7.84 24.98
CA HIS A 238 4.34 7.79 23.98
C HIS A 238 4.18 6.41 23.35
N THR A 239 5.23 5.60 23.35
CA THR A 239 5.23 4.31 22.65
C THR A 239 6.15 3.30 23.34
N LEU A 240 5.73 2.04 23.28
CA LEU A 240 6.46 0.88 23.77
C LEU A 240 6.42 -0.20 22.69
N CYS A 241 7.55 -0.85 22.41
CA CYS A 241 7.64 -1.90 21.40
C CYS A 241 8.69 -2.93 21.80
N VAL A 242 8.42 -4.21 21.59
CA VAL A 242 9.42 -5.27 21.74
C VAL A 242 10.16 -5.45 20.44
N PHE A 243 11.48 -5.46 20.50
CA PHE A 243 12.36 -5.74 19.37
C PHE A 243 13.58 -6.52 19.87
N ASP A 244 14.01 -7.55 19.14
CA ASP A 244 15.18 -8.37 19.47
C ASP A 244 15.23 -8.86 20.94
N GLY A 245 14.07 -9.20 21.50
CA GLY A 245 13.95 -9.68 22.87
C GLY A 245 14.13 -8.61 23.96
N GLU A 246 14.16 -7.33 23.61
CA GLU A 246 14.22 -6.19 24.54
C GLU A 246 12.99 -5.29 24.39
N LEU A 247 12.65 -4.54 25.43
CA LEU A 247 11.60 -3.51 25.40
C LEU A 247 12.21 -2.16 25.01
N TYR A 248 11.65 -1.50 24.01
CA TYR A 248 12.04 -0.16 23.60
C TYR A 248 10.96 0.84 24.00
N ALA A 249 11.40 1.98 24.54
CA ALA A 249 10.55 3.08 24.91
C ALA A 249 10.89 4.32 24.07
N GLY A 250 9.86 4.97 23.54
CA GLY A 250 9.96 6.22 22.79
C GLY A 250 9.05 7.28 23.39
N GLY A 251 9.49 8.54 23.42
CA GLY A 251 8.67 9.60 23.98
C GLY A 251 9.33 10.97 24.01
N ASP A 252 9.04 11.70 25.09
CA ASP A 252 9.51 13.06 25.36
C ASP A 252 10.60 13.16 26.45
N PHE A 253 11.07 12.02 26.94
CA PHE A 253 12.07 11.98 28.00
C PHE A 253 13.48 12.33 27.50
N THR A 254 14.32 12.77 28.43
CA THR A 254 15.76 12.97 28.23
C THR A 254 16.60 12.12 29.19
N PHE A 255 15.96 11.56 30.22
CA PHE A 255 16.54 10.60 31.14
C PHE A 255 15.57 9.45 31.38
N VAL A 256 16.11 8.25 31.53
CA VAL A 256 15.37 7.06 31.96
C VAL A 256 16.27 6.19 32.84
N GLY A 257 15.73 5.72 33.97
CA GLY A 257 16.45 4.96 34.98
C GLY A 257 17.80 5.54 35.39
N GLY A 258 17.86 6.87 35.53
CA GLY A 258 19.06 7.60 35.95
C GLY A 258 20.13 7.81 34.87
N ILE A 259 19.95 7.26 33.66
CA ILE A 259 20.87 7.48 32.54
C ILE A 259 20.33 8.54 31.58
N ALA A 260 21.23 9.25 30.89
CA ALA A 260 20.86 10.14 29.79
C ALA A 260 20.49 9.29 28.56
N ALA A 261 19.24 9.40 28.14
CA ALA A 261 18.73 8.77 26.93
C ALA A 261 17.69 9.70 26.29
N THR A 262 18.04 10.29 25.16
CA THR A 262 17.26 11.35 24.55
C THR A 262 16.15 10.75 23.68
N ARG A 263 14.91 10.76 24.21
CA ARG A 263 13.64 10.40 23.53
C ARG A 263 13.46 8.95 23.11
N ILE A 264 14.51 8.13 23.21
CA ILE A 264 14.47 6.70 22.93
C ILE A 264 15.48 5.93 23.77
N ALA A 265 15.07 4.78 24.29
CA ALA A 265 15.90 3.88 25.10
C ALA A 265 15.43 2.43 24.98
N ARG A 266 16.31 1.49 25.29
CA ARG A 266 15.99 0.06 25.36
C ARG A 266 16.20 -0.50 26.76
N TRP A 267 15.43 -1.53 27.08
CA TRP A 267 15.36 -2.18 28.37
C TRP A 267 15.49 -3.70 28.19
N ASN A 268 16.55 -4.26 28.76
CA ASN A 268 16.86 -5.69 28.66
C ASN A 268 16.18 -6.55 29.75
N GLY A 269 15.26 -5.98 30.53
CA GLY A 269 14.70 -6.63 31.72
C GLY A 269 15.33 -6.20 33.05
N THR A 270 16.50 -5.56 33.03
CA THR A 270 17.24 -5.15 34.25
C THR A 270 17.82 -3.73 34.19
N THR A 271 18.29 -3.27 33.03
CA THR A 271 18.92 -1.96 32.86
C THR A 271 18.46 -1.27 31.57
N TRP A 272 18.35 0.06 31.65
CA TRP A 272 18.12 0.92 30.50
C TRP A 272 19.43 1.20 29.77
N GLN A 273 19.37 1.31 28.45
CA GLN A 273 20.48 1.70 27.59
C GLN A 273 20.00 2.72 26.54
N SER A 274 20.84 3.71 26.24
CA SER A 274 20.58 4.67 25.16
C SER A 274 20.85 4.06 23.79
N LEU A 275 20.19 4.58 22.76
CA LEU A 275 20.44 4.20 21.36
C LEU A 275 21.19 5.33 20.65
N GLY A 276 22.52 5.25 20.66
CA GLY A 276 23.39 6.32 20.14
C GLY A 276 23.12 7.64 20.87
N SER A 277 23.04 8.74 20.12
CA SER A 277 22.70 10.07 20.67
C SER A 277 21.18 10.32 20.84
N GLY A 278 20.32 9.36 20.46
CA GLY A 278 18.87 9.47 20.56
C GLY A 278 18.23 10.32 19.44
N MET A 279 17.10 10.96 19.74
CA MET A 279 16.32 11.77 18.79
C MET A 279 16.23 13.22 19.24
N ASN A 280 16.17 14.18 18.30
CA ASN A 280 16.10 15.60 18.63
C ASN A 280 14.68 16.12 18.95
N GLN A 281 13.63 15.36 18.65
CA GLN A 281 12.25 15.64 19.05
C GLN A 281 11.51 14.33 19.41
N SER A 282 10.22 14.44 19.74
CA SER A 282 9.38 13.35 20.20
C SER A 282 9.40 12.13 19.27
N VAL A 283 9.57 10.95 19.86
CA VAL A 283 9.24 9.66 19.24
C VAL A 283 7.80 9.34 19.61
N ARG A 284 6.95 9.11 18.61
CA ARG A 284 5.52 8.86 18.78
C ARG A 284 5.13 7.40 18.55
N VAL A 285 5.91 6.68 17.75
CA VAL A 285 5.65 5.27 17.45
C VAL A 285 6.95 4.50 17.23
N LEU A 286 6.96 3.26 17.70
CA LEU A 286 7.99 2.26 17.44
C LEU A 286 7.34 1.00 16.85
N ARG A 287 8.01 0.36 15.90
CA ARG A 287 7.55 -0.89 15.29
C ARG A 287 8.72 -1.74 14.82
N GLU A 288 8.74 -3.01 15.21
CA GLU A 288 9.58 -4.01 14.54
C GLU A 288 9.00 -4.31 13.16
N TYR A 289 9.87 -4.31 12.16
CA TYR A 289 9.52 -4.74 10.81
C TYR A 289 10.77 -5.27 10.10
N GLY A 290 10.70 -6.51 9.62
CA GLY A 290 11.77 -7.09 8.81
C GLY A 290 13.09 -7.29 9.56
N GLY A 291 13.06 -7.48 10.88
CA GLY A 291 14.26 -7.64 11.71
C GLY A 291 14.96 -6.31 12.05
N GLU A 292 14.31 -5.17 11.80
CA GLU A 292 14.80 -3.85 12.16
C GLU A 292 13.74 -3.11 13.00
N LEU A 293 14.19 -2.18 13.85
CA LEU A 293 13.29 -1.31 14.62
C LEU A 293 13.09 0.01 13.88
N TYR A 294 11.85 0.35 13.57
CA TYR A 294 11.47 1.62 12.97
C TYR A 294 10.96 2.57 14.05
N ALA A 295 11.46 3.80 14.05
CA ALA A 295 11.00 4.88 14.90
C ALA A 295 10.35 5.96 14.05
N GLY A 296 9.14 6.37 14.43
CA GLY A 296 8.38 7.46 13.83
C GLY A 296 8.06 8.55 14.85
N GLY A 297 8.05 9.81 14.43
CA GLY A 297 7.67 10.93 15.30
C GLY A 297 7.77 12.28 14.64
N ALA A 298 8.17 13.29 15.41
CA ALA A 298 8.36 14.66 14.92
C ALA A 298 9.82 14.99 14.56
N PHE A 299 10.76 14.11 14.96
CA PHE A 299 12.21 14.34 14.88
C PHE A 299 12.72 14.60 13.45
N THR A 300 13.83 15.32 13.37
CA THR A 300 14.57 15.58 12.12
C THR A 300 16.01 15.04 12.16
N ASN A 301 16.43 14.50 13.31
CA ASN A 301 17.72 13.86 13.50
C ASN A 301 17.55 12.60 14.35
N ALA A 302 18.20 11.51 13.93
CA ALA A 302 18.25 10.23 14.63
C ALA A 302 19.70 9.77 14.77
N GLY A 303 20.19 9.61 16.00
CA GLY A 303 21.56 9.12 16.23
C GLY A 303 22.67 9.98 15.61
N GLY A 304 22.43 11.28 15.42
CA GLY A 304 23.38 12.21 14.80
C GLY A 304 23.20 12.37 13.29
N ILE A 305 22.39 11.54 12.62
CA ILE A 305 22.12 11.67 11.17
C ILE A 305 20.81 12.41 10.89
N PRO A 306 20.72 13.22 9.82
CA PRO A 306 19.46 13.76 9.35
C PRO A 306 18.49 12.63 8.98
N ALA A 307 17.29 12.64 9.57
CA ALA A 307 16.24 11.66 9.29
C ALA A 307 14.87 12.34 9.38
N GLY A 308 14.14 12.36 8.27
CA GLY A 308 12.84 13.04 8.19
C GLY A 308 11.73 12.24 8.88
N ARG A 309 11.60 12.35 10.22
CA ARG A 309 10.46 11.87 11.03
C ARG A 309 10.26 10.37 11.07
N ILE A 310 11.08 9.63 10.33
CA ILE A 310 11.18 8.18 10.36
C ILE A 310 12.64 7.75 10.15
N ALA A 311 13.07 6.78 10.95
CA ALA A 311 14.40 6.18 10.88
C ALA A 311 14.31 4.71 11.27
N LYS A 312 15.25 3.90 10.79
CA LYS A 312 15.37 2.48 11.17
C LYS A 312 16.68 2.21 11.91
N TRP A 313 16.62 1.27 12.83
CA TRP A 313 17.73 0.81 13.66
C TRP A 313 18.00 -0.67 13.38
N ASN A 314 19.25 -0.97 13.04
CA ASN A 314 19.70 -2.32 12.67
C ASN A 314 20.38 -3.09 13.81
N GLY A 315 20.27 -2.60 15.05
CA GLY A 315 20.99 -3.13 16.20
C GLY A 315 22.21 -2.30 16.61
N ASN A 316 22.80 -1.53 15.68
CA ASN A 316 24.04 -0.78 15.91
C ASN A 316 23.94 0.71 15.57
N THR A 317 23.28 1.08 14.47
CA THR A 317 23.20 2.46 13.98
C THR A 317 21.82 2.79 13.42
N TRP A 318 21.49 4.09 13.48
CA TRP A 318 20.31 4.65 12.83
C TRP A 318 20.58 4.88 11.34
N GLN A 319 19.56 4.63 10.52
CA GLN A 319 19.55 4.90 9.09
C GLN A 319 18.28 5.66 8.71
N ALA A 320 18.42 6.66 7.84
CA ALA A 320 17.30 7.38 7.26
C ALA A 320 16.63 6.57 6.15
N LEU A 321 15.33 6.79 5.93
CA LEU A 321 14.57 6.21 4.83
C LEU A 321 14.45 7.24 3.70
N GLY A 322 15.54 7.45 2.94
CA GLY A 322 15.60 8.47 1.90
C GLY A 322 15.31 9.87 2.47
N ALA A 323 14.44 10.64 1.81
CA ALA A 323 13.99 11.96 2.28
C ALA A 323 13.07 11.90 3.52
N GLY A 324 12.57 10.72 3.88
CA GLY A 324 11.63 10.53 4.99
C GLY A 324 10.25 11.14 4.73
N ILE A 325 9.61 11.65 5.79
CA ILE A 325 8.27 12.22 5.77
C ILE A 325 8.32 13.75 5.80
N GLY A 326 7.54 14.37 4.91
CA GLY A 326 7.49 15.81 4.67
C GLY A 326 6.08 16.41 4.72
N GLY A 327 6.01 17.73 4.53
CA GLY A 327 4.78 18.52 4.64
C GLY A 327 4.90 19.66 5.66
N GLU A 328 3.78 20.30 5.96
CA GLU A 328 3.69 21.35 6.97
C GLU A 328 3.55 20.72 8.36
N TYR A 329 4.55 20.88 9.24
CA TYR A 329 4.61 20.27 10.59
C TYR A 329 4.36 18.75 10.63
N PRO A 330 5.05 17.93 9.83
CA PRO A 330 4.71 16.53 9.68
C PRO A 330 5.09 15.72 10.91
N VAL A 331 4.26 14.74 11.25
CA VAL A 331 4.47 13.81 12.37
C VAL A 331 4.00 12.42 11.97
N VAL A 332 4.82 11.40 12.24
CA VAL A 332 4.42 9.99 12.12
C VAL A 332 3.82 9.54 13.44
N TYR A 333 2.59 9.04 13.42
CA TYR A 333 1.85 8.57 14.60
C TYR A 333 1.64 7.05 14.62
N ALA A 334 1.64 6.40 13.47
CA ALA A 334 1.36 4.97 13.37
C ALA A 334 2.27 4.26 12.35
N LEU A 335 2.62 3.02 12.69
CA LEU A 335 3.40 2.11 11.85
C LEU A 335 2.76 0.71 11.92
N CYS A 336 2.56 0.09 10.76
CA CYS A 336 2.01 -1.27 10.69
C CYS A 336 2.53 -2.02 9.47
N ASP A 337 2.91 -3.29 9.65
CA ASP A 337 3.22 -4.17 8.53
C ASP A 337 1.93 -4.76 7.94
N TYR A 338 1.81 -4.72 6.62
CA TYR A 338 0.64 -5.24 5.90
C TYR A 338 1.08 -5.93 4.61
N ASN A 339 0.49 -7.09 4.32
CA ASN A 339 0.69 -7.77 3.04
C ASN A 339 -0.39 -7.31 2.05
N ASP A 340 -0.07 -6.28 1.29
CA ASP A 340 -0.92 -5.71 0.25
C ASP A 340 -0.90 -6.49 -1.08
N GLY A 341 -0.07 -7.54 -1.16
CA GLY A 341 0.16 -8.31 -2.38
C GLY A 341 0.98 -7.56 -3.44
N LEU A 342 1.55 -6.39 -3.10
CA LEU A 342 2.32 -5.54 -4.00
C LEU A 342 3.81 -5.90 -4.04
N GLY A 343 4.29 -6.83 -3.21
CA GLY A 343 5.71 -7.17 -3.11
C GLY A 343 5.98 -8.63 -2.78
N ALA A 344 7.25 -8.95 -2.50
CA ALA A 344 7.69 -10.28 -2.06
C ALA A 344 7.25 -10.65 -0.62
N GLY A 345 6.46 -9.80 0.03
CA GLY A 345 6.01 -9.96 1.40
C GLY A 345 5.25 -8.74 1.89
N LYS A 346 5.21 -8.57 3.21
CA LYS A 346 4.62 -7.39 3.84
C LYS A 346 5.41 -6.14 3.46
N ALA A 347 4.73 -5.01 3.42
CA ALA A 347 5.31 -3.66 3.41
C ALA A 347 5.06 -2.98 4.75
N LEU A 348 5.88 -1.99 5.09
CA LEU A 348 5.65 -1.10 6.22
C LEU A 348 4.76 0.05 5.79
N TYR A 349 3.59 0.17 6.40
CA TYR A 349 2.73 1.32 6.25
C TYR A 349 3.03 2.34 7.33
N VAL A 350 3.19 3.58 6.89
CA VAL A 350 3.56 4.73 7.71
C VAL A 350 2.43 5.72 7.64
N ALA A 351 1.89 6.12 8.79
CA ALA A 351 0.75 7.02 8.80
C ALA A 351 0.87 8.08 9.92
N GLY A 352 0.21 9.21 9.70
CA GLY A 352 0.31 10.35 10.60
C GLY A 352 -0.31 11.61 10.02
N TYR A 353 0.23 12.76 10.40
CA TYR A 353 -0.06 14.06 9.80
C TYR A 353 1.09 14.41 8.86
N PHE A 354 0.90 14.28 7.55
CA PHE A 354 1.92 14.63 6.55
C PHE A 354 1.31 14.69 5.15
N SER A 355 2.02 15.34 4.21
CA SER A 355 1.61 15.47 2.82
C SER A 355 2.60 14.88 1.82
N SER A 356 3.77 14.41 2.28
CA SER A 356 4.71 13.70 1.40
C SER A 356 5.52 12.63 2.13
N ALA A 357 5.94 11.62 1.36
CA ALA A 357 6.83 10.55 1.81
C ALA A 357 7.85 10.24 0.70
N GLY A 358 9.13 10.19 1.05
CA GLY A 358 10.21 9.95 0.08
C GLY A 358 10.39 11.05 -0.97
N GLY A 359 9.75 12.22 -0.80
CA GLY A 359 9.72 13.28 -1.82
C GLY A 359 8.49 13.23 -2.73
N TYR A 360 7.61 12.24 -2.56
CA TYR A 360 6.38 12.07 -3.34
C TYR A 360 5.16 12.50 -2.55
N ASP A 361 4.13 13.00 -3.25
CA ASP A 361 2.84 13.31 -2.65
C ASP A 361 2.22 12.06 -2.03
N SER A 362 1.87 12.17 -0.75
CA SER A 362 1.34 11.07 0.04
C SER A 362 0.59 11.66 1.22
N LEU A 363 -0.74 11.64 1.20
CA LEU A 363 -1.52 12.31 2.22
C LEU A 363 -1.85 11.36 3.38
N CYS A 364 -1.27 11.65 4.56
CA CYS A 364 -1.48 10.98 5.85
C CYS A 364 -1.17 9.48 5.94
N ILE A 365 -0.90 8.81 4.83
CA ILE A 365 -0.47 7.40 4.76
C ILE A 365 0.53 7.23 3.62
N ALA A 366 1.53 6.37 3.82
CA ALA A 366 2.59 6.04 2.89
C ALA A 366 2.97 4.56 3.02
N ARG A 367 3.51 3.99 1.96
CA ARG A 367 4.00 2.60 1.92
C ARG A 367 5.51 2.59 1.73
N TRP A 368 6.21 1.88 2.59
CA TRP A 368 7.64 1.59 2.50
C TRP A 368 7.83 0.08 2.32
N GLY A 369 8.35 -0.35 1.18
CA GLY A 369 8.50 -1.77 0.91
C GLY A 369 9.04 -2.07 -0.47
N CYS A 370 9.16 -3.37 -0.73
CA CYS A 370 9.47 -3.86 -2.06
C CYS A 370 8.22 -3.86 -2.94
N GLU A 371 8.34 -3.35 -4.16
CA GLU A 371 7.37 -3.64 -5.23
C GLU A 371 7.75 -4.94 -5.94
N THR A 372 6.80 -5.60 -6.60
CA THR A 372 7.08 -6.82 -7.37
C THR A 372 8.18 -6.60 -8.41
N PRO A 373 8.95 -7.64 -8.78
CA PRO A 373 9.87 -7.59 -9.92
C PRO A 373 9.20 -7.05 -11.19
N VAL A 374 10.00 -6.44 -12.06
CA VAL A 374 9.54 -5.92 -13.36
C VAL A 374 8.70 -6.98 -14.09
N THR A 375 7.46 -6.61 -14.39
CA THR A 375 6.51 -7.40 -15.14
C THR A 375 6.57 -6.96 -16.60
N THR A 376 6.76 -7.90 -17.52
CA THR A 376 6.64 -7.63 -18.96
C THR A 376 5.17 -7.44 -19.34
N ILE A 377 4.87 -6.71 -20.41
CA ILE A 377 3.49 -6.53 -20.87
C ILE A 377 2.78 -7.87 -21.17
N PRO A 378 3.44 -8.88 -21.79
CA PRO A 378 2.85 -10.20 -21.96
C PRO A 378 2.47 -10.89 -20.64
N GLN A 379 3.34 -10.80 -19.62
CA GLN A 379 3.05 -11.36 -18.30
C GLN A 379 1.87 -10.63 -17.63
N ALA A 380 1.80 -9.31 -17.77
CA ALA A 380 0.65 -8.54 -17.32
C ALA A 380 -0.64 -9.03 -17.96
N LYS A 381 -0.67 -9.21 -19.28
CA LYS A 381 -1.85 -9.70 -20.01
C LYS A 381 -2.32 -11.09 -19.59
N LEU A 382 -1.39 -11.98 -19.21
CA LEU A 382 -1.70 -13.35 -18.77
C LEU A 382 -2.00 -13.45 -17.27
N SER A 383 -1.78 -12.39 -16.50
CA SER A 383 -1.99 -12.40 -15.05
C SER A 383 -3.47 -12.45 -14.67
N LEU A 384 -3.81 -12.76 -13.42
CA LEU A 384 -5.19 -12.65 -12.93
C LEU A 384 -5.58 -11.17 -12.73
N ASP A 385 -6.88 -10.88 -12.69
CA ASP A 385 -7.35 -9.54 -12.32
C ASP A 385 -6.91 -9.17 -10.91
N SER A 386 -6.67 -7.88 -10.70
CA SER A 386 -6.07 -7.29 -9.51
C SER A 386 -4.60 -7.67 -9.27
N ARG A 387 -3.96 -8.44 -10.15
CA ARG A 387 -2.52 -8.73 -10.04
C ARG A 387 -1.73 -7.44 -10.24
N LEU A 388 -0.78 -7.20 -9.33
CA LEU A 388 0.18 -6.10 -9.49
C LEU A 388 1.04 -6.31 -10.72
N VAL A 389 1.30 -5.21 -11.43
CA VAL A 389 2.34 -5.11 -12.44
C VAL A 389 3.25 -3.92 -12.14
N ASN A 390 4.53 -4.12 -12.42
CA ASN A 390 5.52 -3.05 -12.47
C ASN A 390 6.16 -3.08 -13.87
N LEU A 391 5.65 -2.27 -14.79
CA LEU A 391 6.19 -2.20 -16.15
C LEU A 391 7.34 -1.20 -16.16
N ALA A 392 8.57 -1.65 -16.40
CA ALA A 392 9.73 -0.77 -16.44
C ALA A 392 10.23 -0.57 -17.88
N GLY A 393 10.55 0.68 -18.23
CA GLY A 393 11.15 1.02 -19.52
C GLY A 393 10.21 0.88 -20.73
N VAL A 394 8.90 0.77 -20.52
CA VAL A 394 7.92 0.68 -21.60
C VAL A 394 7.73 2.03 -22.29
N THR A 395 7.57 2.06 -23.61
CA THR A 395 7.41 3.31 -24.35
C THR A 395 5.95 3.71 -24.43
N ALA A 396 5.60 4.92 -23.99
CA ALA A 396 4.28 5.50 -24.24
C ALA A 396 4.10 5.77 -25.74
N THR A 397 3.08 5.17 -26.35
CA THR A 397 2.84 5.25 -27.79
C THR A 397 1.74 6.24 -28.14
N ALA A 398 0.78 6.45 -27.25
CA ALA A 398 -0.33 7.37 -27.42
C ALA A 398 -0.88 7.79 -26.05
N SER A 399 -1.47 8.98 -25.98
CA SER A 399 -2.04 9.47 -24.73
C SER A 399 -3.22 10.43 -24.95
N PHE A 400 -4.26 10.27 -24.13
CA PHE A 400 -5.55 10.93 -24.19
C PHE A 400 -6.09 11.17 -22.77
N GLY A 401 -5.82 12.35 -22.20
CA GLY A 401 -6.24 12.67 -20.84
C GLY A 401 -5.65 11.70 -19.81
N SER A 402 -6.50 11.03 -19.03
CA SER A 402 -6.14 10.03 -18.01
C SER A 402 -5.85 8.63 -18.56
N VAL A 403 -5.83 8.45 -19.89
CA VAL A 403 -5.58 7.17 -20.54
C VAL A 403 -4.40 7.29 -21.48
N PHE A 404 -3.43 6.40 -21.36
CA PHE A 404 -2.31 6.30 -22.29
C PHE A 404 -2.00 4.85 -22.61
N TYR A 405 -1.27 4.64 -23.70
CA TYR A 405 -0.91 3.31 -24.18
C TYR A 405 0.60 3.15 -24.10
N VAL A 406 1.05 1.98 -23.67
CA VAL A 406 2.47 1.66 -23.60
C VAL A 406 2.80 0.41 -24.39
N SER A 407 4.03 0.34 -24.87
CA SER A 407 4.58 -0.79 -25.59
C SER A 407 5.93 -1.22 -25.04
N GLU A 408 6.26 -2.49 -25.18
CA GLU A 408 7.55 -3.06 -24.81
C GLU A 408 8.32 -3.48 -26.07
N VAL A 409 9.62 -3.14 -26.09
CA VAL A 409 10.55 -3.57 -27.14
C VAL A 409 11.43 -4.68 -26.55
N LEU A 410 11.33 -5.89 -27.09
CA LEU A 410 12.23 -7.00 -26.76
C LEU A 410 13.07 -7.28 -28.01
N HIS A 411 14.39 -7.38 -27.86
CA HIS A 411 15.32 -7.75 -28.95
C HIS A 411 15.15 -6.93 -30.25
N GLN A 412 15.01 -5.60 -30.13
CA GLN A 412 14.86 -4.66 -31.26
C GLN A 412 13.57 -4.83 -32.10
N LYS A 413 12.57 -5.56 -31.60
CA LYS A 413 11.22 -5.64 -32.20
C LYS A 413 10.17 -5.16 -31.18
N GLN A 414 9.14 -4.41 -31.60
CA GLN A 414 8.00 -4.08 -30.74
C GLN A 414 7.15 -5.35 -30.55
N VAL A 415 6.89 -5.78 -29.32
CA VAL A 415 6.35 -7.15 -29.09
C VAL A 415 5.00 -7.18 -28.37
N SER A 416 4.60 -6.12 -27.67
CA SER A 416 3.28 -6.04 -27.02
C SER A 416 2.96 -4.64 -26.50
N GLY A 417 1.68 -4.23 -26.52
CA GLY A 417 1.21 -3.02 -25.85
C GLY A 417 -0.03 -3.24 -24.97
N ILE A 418 -0.26 -2.33 -24.01
CA ILE A 418 -1.38 -2.37 -23.07
C ILE A 418 -1.88 -0.96 -22.76
N ARG A 419 -3.20 -0.82 -22.54
CA ARG A 419 -3.83 0.41 -22.06
C ARG A 419 -3.46 0.63 -20.61
N VAL A 420 -3.17 1.87 -20.25
CA VAL A 420 -2.92 2.32 -18.88
C VAL A 420 -3.90 3.44 -18.57
N LEU A 421 -4.67 3.25 -17.50
CA LEU A 421 -5.54 4.26 -16.91
C LEU A 421 -4.81 4.84 -15.70
N LEU A 422 -4.58 6.14 -15.70
CA LEU A 422 -3.99 6.88 -14.58
C LEU A 422 -4.69 8.24 -14.48
N PRO A 423 -5.55 8.46 -13.47
CA PRO A 423 -6.23 9.75 -13.26
C PRO A 423 -5.23 10.91 -13.15
N ASP A 424 -5.57 12.05 -13.75
CA ASP A 424 -4.83 13.32 -13.66
C ASP A 424 -3.34 13.31 -14.03
N HIS A 425 -2.85 12.25 -14.67
CA HIS A 425 -1.46 12.11 -15.06
C HIS A 425 -1.33 11.54 -16.47
N ASN A 426 -0.38 12.06 -17.23
CA ASN A 426 -0.16 11.70 -18.62
C ASN A 426 1.33 11.52 -18.88
N VAL A 427 1.69 10.36 -19.48
CA VAL A 427 3.02 10.15 -20.05
C VAL A 427 3.03 10.60 -21.51
N PRO A 428 3.81 11.63 -21.89
CA PRO A 428 3.84 12.09 -23.28
C PRO A 428 4.30 10.99 -24.23
N PRO A 429 3.67 10.83 -25.41
CA PRO A 429 4.11 9.85 -26.40
C PRO A 429 5.60 9.97 -26.75
N GLY A 430 6.27 8.84 -26.95
CA GLY A 430 7.70 8.75 -27.25
C GLY A 430 8.61 8.67 -26.03
N HIS A 431 8.08 8.76 -24.82
CA HIS A 431 8.86 8.65 -23.60
C HIS A 431 8.84 7.24 -23.05
N HIS A 432 9.96 6.82 -22.47
CA HIS A 432 9.98 5.64 -21.62
C HIS A 432 9.25 5.93 -20.32
N ALA A 433 8.52 4.94 -19.84
CA ALA A 433 7.69 5.00 -18.66
C ALA A 433 7.98 3.84 -17.71
N TYR A 434 7.93 4.12 -16.43
CA TYR A 434 7.92 3.15 -15.34
C TYR A 434 6.54 3.20 -14.70
N ILE A 435 5.77 2.12 -14.81
CA ILE A 435 4.35 2.12 -14.50
C ILE A 435 4.09 1.08 -13.42
N THR A 436 3.59 1.55 -12.29
CA THR A 436 3.09 0.68 -11.24
C THR A 436 1.57 0.75 -11.20
N GLY A 437 0.95 -0.42 -11.30
CA GLY A 437 -0.51 -0.53 -11.39
C GLY A 437 -0.99 -1.96 -11.24
N ARG A 438 -2.30 -2.17 -11.32
CA ARG A 438 -2.89 -3.52 -11.31
C ARG A 438 -3.57 -3.83 -12.62
N VAL A 439 -3.56 -5.10 -12.98
CA VAL A 439 -4.34 -5.54 -14.13
C VAL A 439 -5.82 -5.56 -13.78
N ARG A 440 -6.62 -4.94 -14.64
CA ARG A 440 -8.07 -4.92 -14.57
C ARG A 440 -8.61 -5.44 -15.88
N THR A 441 -9.77 -6.06 -15.82
CA THR A 441 -10.58 -6.36 -16.99
C THR A 441 -11.84 -5.52 -16.93
N ASN A 442 -12.10 -4.70 -17.96
CA ASN A 442 -13.34 -3.92 -18.02
C ASN A 442 -14.53 -4.80 -18.45
N SER A 443 -15.73 -4.22 -18.45
CA SER A 443 -16.97 -4.92 -18.85
C SER A 443 -16.95 -5.45 -20.29
N ASN A 444 -16.05 -4.95 -21.14
CA ASN A 444 -15.87 -5.38 -22.52
C ASN A 444 -14.80 -6.49 -22.66
N GLY A 445 -14.22 -6.97 -21.55
CA GLY A 445 -13.17 -7.99 -21.55
C GLY A 445 -11.78 -7.45 -21.89
N GLU A 446 -11.60 -6.14 -22.05
CA GLU A 446 -10.29 -5.53 -22.29
C GLU A 446 -9.48 -5.55 -21.00
N ARG A 447 -8.25 -6.08 -21.09
CA ARG A 447 -7.29 -6.03 -19.99
C ARG A 447 -6.46 -4.75 -20.07
N TYR A 448 -6.49 -3.96 -19.01
CA TYR A 448 -5.75 -2.71 -18.91
C TYR A 448 -5.02 -2.64 -17.56
N ILE A 449 -4.07 -1.71 -17.44
CA ILE A 449 -3.43 -1.39 -16.18
C ILE A 449 -4.14 -0.19 -15.57
N GLU A 450 -4.78 -0.40 -14.43
CA GLU A 450 -5.17 0.69 -13.54
C GLU A 450 -3.92 1.07 -12.73
N ALA A 451 -3.24 2.13 -13.19
CA ALA A 451 -2.02 2.61 -12.60
C ALA A 451 -2.29 3.65 -11.51
N TRP A 452 -1.36 3.75 -10.58
CA TRP A 452 -1.24 4.87 -9.63
C TRP A 452 0.10 5.59 -9.75
N SER A 453 1.06 5.03 -10.50
CA SER A 453 2.31 5.68 -10.86
C SER A 453 2.64 5.43 -12.33
N ALA A 454 3.16 6.47 -13.00
CA ALA A 454 3.76 6.38 -14.33
C ALA A 454 4.87 7.41 -14.48
N GLU A 455 6.11 7.08 -14.10
CA GLU A 455 7.26 7.98 -14.20
C GLU A 455 7.83 8.00 -15.61
N VAL A 456 8.13 9.19 -16.13
CA VAL A 456 8.88 9.35 -17.38
C VAL A 456 10.37 9.12 -17.10
N GLY A 457 10.99 8.15 -17.76
CA GLY A 457 12.43 7.89 -17.64
C GLY A 457 13.28 8.96 -18.32
N ASP A 458 14.41 9.31 -17.68
CA ASP A 458 15.41 10.21 -18.26
C ASP A 458 16.10 9.58 -19.48
N SER A 459 16.16 10.35 -20.56
CA SER A 459 17.03 10.14 -21.73
C SER A 459 16.72 8.94 -22.65
N SER A 460 15.58 9.00 -23.33
CA SER A 460 15.55 8.89 -24.79
C SER A 460 14.13 9.12 -25.28
N VAL A 461 13.97 10.03 -26.25
CA VAL A 461 12.77 10.01 -27.09
C VAL A 461 12.89 8.72 -27.89
N ALA A 462 12.26 7.65 -27.42
CA ALA A 462 11.93 6.54 -28.29
C ALA A 462 11.13 7.15 -29.44
N LYS A 463 11.49 6.82 -30.69
CA LYS A 463 10.76 7.34 -31.85
C LYS A 463 9.28 6.98 -31.69
N SER A 464 8.46 7.95 -31.28
CA SER A 464 7.03 7.78 -31.30
C SER A 464 6.66 7.52 -32.75
N VAL A 465 5.80 6.53 -32.98
CA VAL A 465 5.21 6.35 -34.29
C VAL A 465 4.23 7.50 -34.48
N TYR A 466 4.73 8.65 -34.94
CA TYR A 466 3.90 9.74 -35.41
C TYR A 466 3.53 9.46 -36.87
N LEU A 467 2.25 9.18 -37.11
CA LEU A 467 1.69 9.29 -38.44
C LEU A 467 1.29 10.75 -38.65
N THR A 468 2.16 11.52 -39.31
CA THR A 468 1.73 12.77 -39.95
C THR A 468 1.00 12.42 -41.24
N ALA A 469 0.05 13.24 -41.69
CA ALA A 469 -0.69 13.04 -42.95
C ALA A 469 0.22 12.80 -44.18
N LYS A 470 1.50 13.18 -44.10
CA LYS A 470 2.52 12.95 -45.14
C LYS A 470 3.05 11.50 -45.19
N ASN A 471 2.96 10.76 -44.09
CA ASN A 471 3.38 9.34 -44.00
C ASN A 471 2.25 8.35 -44.36
N LEU A 472 1.08 8.85 -44.80
CA LEU A 472 -0.11 8.06 -45.13
C LEU A 472 -0.43 8.01 -46.63
N GLY A 473 0.47 8.46 -47.51
CA GLY A 473 0.38 8.20 -48.95
C GLY A 473 0.66 9.41 -49.83
N GLY A 474 1.70 9.29 -50.64
CA GLY A 474 2.11 10.27 -51.66
C GLY A 474 3.52 10.04 -52.22
N GLY A 475 4.27 9.04 -51.73
CA GLY A 475 5.60 8.69 -52.25
C GLY A 475 6.02 7.27 -51.86
N SER A 476 6.91 6.69 -52.66
CA SER A 476 7.32 5.27 -52.65
C SER A 476 7.76 4.73 -51.27
N PHE A 477 7.33 3.49 -50.99
CA PHE A 477 7.79 2.68 -49.86
C PHE A 477 9.30 2.44 -49.94
N GLY A 478 10.04 2.85 -48.90
CA GLY A 478 11.41 2.45 -48.65
C GLY A 478 11.52 1.78 -47.28
N PHE A 479 11.98 0.53 -47.24
CA PHE A 479 12.26 -0.19 -45.99
C PHE A 479 13.49 0.40 -45.29
N ALA A 480 13.39 0.61 -43.98
CA ALA A 480 14.55 0.69 -43.09
C ALA A 480 14.30 -0.17 -41.85
N GLY A 481 14.68 -1.46 -41.94
CA GLY A 481 14.83 -2.37 -40.80
C GLY A 481 13.95 -3.64 -40.82
N GLN A 482 14.54 -4.79 -40.49
CA GLN A 482 13.84 -6.07 -40.31
C GLN A 482 13.00 -6.08 -39.03
N GLY A 483 11.69 -6.27 -39.11
CA GLY A 483 10.85 -6.36 -37.90
C GLY A 483 9.35 -6.49 -38.17
N GLY A 484 8.90 -7.69 -38.56
CA GLY A 484 7.50 -8.10 -38.36
C GLY A 484 7.30 -8.71 -36.96
N GLN A 485 6.12 -8.51 -36.36
CA GLN A 485 5.70 -9.15 -35.10
C GLN A 485 5.36 -10.63 -35.32
N GLU A 486 5.79 -11.50 -34.41
CA GLU A 486 5.29 -12.88 -34.30
C GLU A 486 4.13 -12.91 -33.29
N GLY A 487 2.99 -13.48 -33.68
CA GLY A 487 1.84 -13.65 -32.80
C GLY A 487 2.08 -14.69 -31.69
N VAL A 488 1.40 -14.53 -30.56
CA VAL A 488 1.41 -15.53 -29.48
C VAL A 488 0.61 -16.76 -29.94
N LEU A 489 1.30 -17.88 -30.15
CA LEU A 489 0.64 -19.17 -30.37
C LEU A 489 -0.15 -19.60 -29.12
N ASN A 490 -1.44 -19.93 -29.31
CA ASN A 490 -2.38 -20.48 -28.32
C ASN A 490 -3.01 -19.50 -27.29
N GLY A 491 -3.04 -18.19 -27.56
CA GLY A 491 -3.87 -17.26 -26.79
C GLY A 491 -5.34 -17.31 -27.21
N VAL A 492 -6.24 -17.74 -26.33
CA VAL A 492 -7.70 -17.66 -26.56
C VAL A 492 -8.18 -16.30 -26.06
N GLY A 493 -8.74 -15.48 -26.96
CA GLY A 493 -9.22 -14.14 -26.67
C GLY A 493 -8.44 -13.08 -27.46
N LEU A 494 -9.02 -12.64 -28.57
CA LEU A 494 -8.55 -11.49 -29.35
C LEU A 494 -8.65 -10.24 -28.48
N ASN A 495 -7.57 -9.87 -27.82
CA ASN A 495 -7.40 -8.53 -27.26
C ASN A 495 -5.93 -8.14 -27.32
N ASN A 496 -5.70 -6.88 -27.65
CA ASN A 496 -4.42 -6.17 -27.70
C ASN A 496 -3.74 -6.09 -29.06
N ILE A 497 -4.23 -5.20 -29.91
CA ILE A 497 -3.28 -4.35 -30.60
C ILE A 497 -3.80 -2.91 -30.77
N GLY A 498 -3.10 -1.96 -30.17
CA GLY A 498 -2.94 -0.63 -30.76
C GLY A 498 -2.02 -0.71 -31.97
N LEU A 499 -2.36 -1.56 -32.95
CA LEU A 499 -1.79 -1.52 -34.29
C LEU A 499 -2.79 -0.81 -35.18
N LEU A 500 -2.28 -0.07 -36.15
CA LEU A 500 -2.99 0.15 -37.39
C LEU A 500 -3.20 -1.23 -38.03
N VAL A 501 -4.38 -1.84 -37.87
CA VAL A 501 -4.66 -3.14 -38.50
C VAL A 501 -5.22 -2.86 -39.88
N ARG A 502 -4.56 -3.32 -40.95
CA ARG A 502 -5.16 -3.40 -42.28
C ARG A 502 -5.87 -4.75 -42.38
N LEU A 503 -7.19 -4.76 -42.24
CA LEU A 503 -8.03 -5.93 -42.42
C LEU A 503 -8.59 -5.92 -43.83
N CYS A 504 -8.39 -6.99 -44.58
CA CYS A 504 -9.02 -7.21 -45.90
C CYS A 504 -9.82 -8.50 -45.81
N GLY A 505 -11.11 -8.46 -46.11
CA GLY A 505 -11.94 -9.66 -46.02
C GLY A 505 -13.32 -9.48 -46.63
N GLU A 506 -14.07 -10.57 -46.65
CA GLU A 506 -15.47 -10.57 -47.06
C GLU A 506 -16.28 -9.65 -46.15
N PHE A 507 -17.01 -8.76 -46.79
CA PHE A 507 -17.85 -7.79 -46.12
C PHE A 507 -19.24 -8.38 -45.87
N THR A 508 -19.79 -8.14 -44.68
CA THR A 508 -21.20 -8.40 -44.42
C THR A 508 -21.83 -7.18 -43.78
N TYR A 509 -22.77 -6.56 -44.48
CA TYR A 509 -23.53 -5.44 -43.96
C TYR A 509 -24.38 -5.85 -42.76
N ILE A 510 -24.45 -5.00 -41.73
CA ILE A 510 -25.39 -5.15 -40.61
C ILE A 510 -26.39 -4.00 -40.64
N ASP A 511 -25.91 -2.76 -40.56
CA ASP A 511 -26.73 -1.54 -40.59
C ASP A 511 -25.90 -0.33 -41.05
N GLY A 512 -26.51 0.85 -41.09
CA GLY A 512 -25.91 2.06 -41.66
C GLY A 512 -24.58 2.49 -41.05
N GLU A 513 -24.20 1.94 -39.89
CA GLU A 513 -22.92 2.22 -39.24
C GLU A 513 -22.15 0.95 -38.86
N THR A 514 -22.65 -0.24 -39.17
CA THR A 514 -22.09 -1.51 -38.67
C THR A 514 -21.91 -2.54 -39.78
N PHE A 515 -20.79 -3.27 -39.77
CA PHE A 515 -20.51 -4.36 -40.70
C PHE A 515 -19.60 -5.43 -40.09
N LEU A 516 -19.47 -6.58 -40.76
CA LEU A 516 -18.49 -7.62 -40.46
C LEU A 516 -17.41 -7.67 -41.54
N ILE A 517 -16.18 -8.02 -41.13
CA ILE A 517 -15.10 -8.41 -42.03
C ILE A 517 -14.69 -9.84 -41.70
N ASN A 518 -14.66 -10.73 -42.70
CA ASN A 518 -14.11 -12.08 -42.59
C ASN A 518 -12.88 -12.23 -43.49
N ASP A 519 -11.70 -12.33 -42.89
CA ASP A 519 -10.42 -12.50 -43.60
C ASP A 519 -10.06 -13.97 -43.86
N GLY A 520 -10.98 -14.91 -43.56
CA GLY A 520 -10.76 -16.36 -43.64
C GLY A 520 -10.41 -17.01 -42.31
N SER A 521 -10.26 -16.25 -41.22
CA SER A 521 -10.02 -16.79 -39.87
C SER A 521 -11.27 -16.78 -38.99
N THR A 522 -11.95 -15.63 -38.88
CA THR A 522 -13.21 -15.42 -38.14
C THR A 522 -13.85 -14.10 -38.59
N SER A 523 -15.14 -13.90 -38.29
CA SER A 523 -15.83 -12.64 -38.57
C SER A 523 -15.59 -11.61 -37.45
N LEU A 524 -15.07 -10.44 -37.83
CA LEU A 524 -14.83 -9.29 -36.95
C LEU A 524 -15.93 -8.25 -37.14
N LYS A 525 -16.53 -7.76 -36.04
CA LYS A 525 -17.53 -6.70 -36.09
C LYS A 525 -16.87 -5.32 -36.06
N CYS A 526 -17.25 -4.47 -37.01
CA CYS A 526 -16.74 -3.12 -37.23
C CYS A 526 -17.87 -2.09 -37.16
N VAL A 527 -17.58 -0.89 -36.65
CA VAL A 527 -18.52 0.24 -36.55
C VAL A 527 -17.87 1.48 -37.14
N THR A 528 -18.58 2.21 -37.99
CA THR A 528 -18.11 3.46 -38.63
C THR A 528 -18.55 4.70 -37.85
N ALA A 529 -17.96 5.85 -38.18
CA ALA A 529 -18.42 7.12 -37.64
C ALA A 529 -19.80 7.51 -38.23
N PRO A 530 -20.64 8.24 -37.48
CA PRO A 530 -21.91 8.75 -38.01
C PRO A 530 -21.72 9.59 -39.28
N GLY A 531 -22.54 9.33 -40.29
CA GLY A 531 -22.44 9.97 -41.61
C GLY A 531 -21.44 9.31 -42.57
N THR A 532 -20.85 8.16 -42.20
CA THR A 532 -20.13 7.31 -43.15
C THR A 532 -21.14 6.45 -43.91
N ASP A 533 -21.22 6.62 -45.23
CA ASP A 533 -22.09 5.78 -46.05
C ASP A 533 -21.48 4.38 -46.19
N ILE A 534 -22.09 3.40 -45.51
CA ILE A 534 -21.81 1.98 -45.73
C ILE A 534 -22.73 1.49 -46.83
N ASP A 535 -22.14 1.09 -47.95
CA ASP A 535 -22.91 0.50 -49.04
C ASP A 535 -23.20 -0.98 -48.74
N PRO A 536 -24.49 -1.39 -48.63
CA PRO A 536 -24.85 -2.78 -48.41
C PRO A 536 -24.45 -3.72 -49.57
N MET A 537 -24.06 -3.17 -50.72
CA MET A 537 -23.62 -3.93 -51.90
C MET A 537 -22.13 -4.27 -51.90
N TRP A 538 -21.34 -3.81 -50.92
CA TRP A 538 -19.93 -4.18 -50.83
C TRP A 538 -19.77 -5.70 -50.65
N GLN A 539 -18.74 -6.26 -51.29
CA GLN A 539 -18.42 -7.70 -51.17
C GLN A 539 -17.11 -7.92 -50.40
N TYR A 540 -16.20 -6.96 -50.48
CA TYR A 540 -14.91 -6.96 -49.79
C TYR A 540 -14.58 -5.54 -49.35
N VAL A 541 -13.94 -5.40 -48.19
CA VAL A 541 -13.50 -4.10 -47.66
C VAL A 541 -12.10 -4.20 -47.09
N ALA A 542 -11.32 -3.12 -47.27
CA ALA A 542 -10.05 -2.93 -46.59
C ALA A 542 -10.22 -1.85 -45.51
N ALA A 543 -10.14 -2.22 -44.24
CA ALA A 543 -10.26 -1.30 -43.12
C ALA A 543 -8.88 -1.07 -42.46
N THR A 544 -8.55 0.19 -42.15
CA THR A 544 -7.36 0.56 -41.39
C THR A 544 -7.78 1.31 -40.14
N GLY A 545 -7.49 0.79 -38.94
CA GLY A 545 -7.96 1.40 -37.68
C GLY A 545 -7.22 0.93 -36.43
N VAL A 546 -7.52 1.56 -35.29
CA VAL A 546 -7.00 1.23 -33.94
C VAL A 546 -8.08 0.46 -33.18
N VAL A 547 -7.72 -0.67 -32.55
CA VAL A 547 -8.67 -1.47 -31.77
C VAL A 547 -8.66 -0.99 -30.31
N SER A 548 -9.64 -0.16 -29.92
CA SER A 548 -10.08 -0.03 -28.52
C SER A 548 -11.54 0.42 -28.48
N CYS A 549 -12.38 -0.20 -27.64
CA CYS A 549 -13.79 0.16 -27.50
C CYS A 549 -14.11 0.56 -26.05
N GLU A 550 -14.47 1.83 -25.82
CA GLU A 550 -15.20 2.24 -24.61
C GLU A 550 -16.29 3.26 -24.97
N ARG A 551 -17.42 3.19 -24.26
CA ARG A 551 -18.59 4.08 -24.39
C ARG A 551 -18.69 4.88 -23.11
N ASN A 552 -18.67 6.22 -23.16
CA ASN A 552 -18.99 7.05 -22.00
C ASN A 552 -20.12 8.05 -22.31
N ALA A 553 -20.59 8.74 -21.26
CA ALA A 553 -21.83 9.51 -21.22
C ALA A 553 -21.85 10.76 -22.13
N GLN A 554 -20.74 11.13 -22.77
CA GLN A 554 -20.63 12.32 -23.61
C GLN A 554 -20.63 12.02 -25.13
N GLY A 555 -20.90 10.78 -25.52
CA GLY A 555 -20.86 10.38 -26.92
C GLY A 555 -19.53 9.75 -27.32
N ILE A 556 -19.54 9.11 -28.48
CA ILE A 556 -18.45 8.28 -28.99
C ILE A 556 -17.21 9.16 -29.20
N CYS A 557 -16.02 8.67 -28.83
CA CYS A 557 -14.78 9.19 -29.38
C CYS A 557 -14.13 8.13 -30.29
N PRO A 558 -14.55 8.04 -31.57
CA PRO A 558 -13.83 7.30 -32.60
C PRO A 558 -13.13 8.31 -33.53
N VAL A 559 -11.81 8.29 -33.60
CA VAL A 559 -11.14 8.89 -34.77
C VAL A 559 -11.09 7.82 -35.84
N LEU A 560 -12.09 7.82 -36.72
CA LEU A 560 -12.04 7.18 -38.03
C LEU A 560 -12.19 8.30 -39.07
N ILE A 561 -11.15 8.53 -39.87
CA ILE A 561 -11.24 9.35 -41.08
C ILE A 561 -11.09 8.39 -42.26
N VAL A 562 -12.16 8.24 -43.03
CA VAL A 562 -12.17 7.47 -44.29
C VAL A 562 -11.92 8.42 -45.44
N THR A 563 -10.90 8.16 -46.26
CA THR A 563 -10.81 8.71 -47.62
C THR A 563 -10.77 7.54 -48.59
N SER A 564 -11.82 7.45 -49.41
CA SER A 564 -12.03 6.44 -50.46
C SER A 564 -10.81 6.26 -51.36
N VAL A 565 -10.60 5.06 -51.91
CA VAL A 565 -9.95 4.93 -53.23
C VAL A 565 -10.61 3.83 -54.05
N GLU A 566 -10.92 4.24 -55.28
CA GLU A 566 -11.46 3.51 -56.41
C GLU A 566 -10.65 2.27 -56.84
N ASP A 567 -11.37 1.36 -57.49
CA ASP A 567 -10.96 0.32 -58.45
C ASP A 567 -9.91 -0.75 -58.07
N ILE A 568 -10.43 -1.84 -57.50
CA ILE A 568 -9.81 -3.17 -57.34
C ILE A 568 -9.74 -3.94 -58.68
N SER A 569 -9.89 -3.28 -59.83
CA SER A 569 -9.83 -3.94 -61.16
C SER A 569 -8.42 -4.18 -61.70
N SER A 570 -7.36 -3.57 -61.12
CA SER A 570 -6.00 -3.65 -61.65
C SER A 570 -5.06 -4.68 -60.99
N LEU A 571 -5.49 -5.42 -59.95
CA LEU A 571 -4.63 -6.39 -59.23
C LEU A 571 -4.94 -7.87 -59.53
N ARG A 572 -5.79 -8.18 -60.51
CA ARG A 572 -6.03 -9.58 -60.97
C ARG A 572 -5.17 -10.02 -62.17
N GLN A 573 -4.15 -9.24 -62.58
CA GLN A 573 -3.26 -9.59 -63.70
C GLN A 573 -1.75 -9.46 -63.41
N GLN A 574 -1.30 -9.82 -62.20
CA GLN A 574 0.09 -10.28 -61.99
C GLN A 574 0.11 -11.57 -61.19
#